data_AF-A0A5M7C2A4-F1
#
_entry.id   AF-A0A5M7C2A4-F1
#
_cell.length_a   1.000
_cell.length_b   1.000
_cell.length_c   1.000
_cell.angle_alpha   90.00
_cell.angle_beta   90.00
_cell.angle_gamma   90.00
#
_symmetry.space_group_name_H-M   'P 1'
#
loop_
_entity.id
_entity.type
_entity.pdbx_description
1 polymer ?
#
loop_
_entity_poly.entity_id
_entity_poly.type
_entity_poly.pdbx_seq_one_letter_code
_entity_poly.pdbx_strand_id
1 'polypeptide(L)'
;MVHEGDHTEFRAKLNAYSAGVLDDVEWLVVRTHLAECELCRAELGRPELWNRAAPQRISPTPQRVNRRPGWPVVIGAAAVAALIAFGVGYALGVTA
;
A
#
# COMPACT_ATOMS: atom_id res chain seq x y z
N MET A 1 27.60 -17.14 -16.32
CA MET A 1 26.68 -18.29 -16.11
C MET A 1 26.46 -18.61 -14.62
N VAL A 2 26.82 -17.72 -13.68
CA VAL A 2 26.77 -17.98 -12.22
C VAL A 2 25.43 -17.51 -11.57
N HIS A 3 24.58 -16.77 -12.27
CA HIS A 3 23.45 -16.09 -11.61
C HIS A 3 22.09 -16.80 -11.68
N GLU A 4 21.85 -17.74 -12.60
CA GLU A 4 20.52 -18.35 -12.75
C GLU A 4 20.14 -19.23 -11.54
N GLY A 5 21.10 -20.02 -11.04
CA GLY A 5 20.91 -20.92 -9.90
C GLY A 5 20.63 -20.18 -8.60
N ASP A 6 21.43 -19.15 -8.31
CA ASP A 6 21.27 -18.30 -7.12
C ASP A 6 19.88 -17.64 -7.09
N HIS A 7 19.41 -17.12 -8.23
CA HIS A 7 18.11 -16.46 -8.31
C HIS A 7 16.94 -17.38 -7.96
N THR A 8 17.00 -18.66 -8.36
CA THR A 8 15.95 -19.63 -8.03
C THR A 8 15.92 -19.98 -6.55
N GLU A 9 17.08 -20.13 -5.92
CA GLU A 9 17.19 -20.36 -4.47
C GLU A 9 16.70 -19.12 -3.68
N PHE A 10 17.07 -17.92 -4.11
CA PHE A 10 16.60 -16.68 -3.49
C PHE A 10 15.08 -16.50 -3.62
N ARG A 11 14.48 -16.88 -4.77
CA ARG A 11 13.01 -16.90 -4.91
C ARG A 11 12.34 -17.86 -3.95
N ALA A 12 12.91 -19.04 -3.72
CA ALA A 12 12.37 -19.99 -2.75
C ALA A 12 12.41 -19.41 -1.33
N LYS A 13 13.52 -18.76 -0.95
CA LYS A 13 13.65 -18.06 0.35
C LYS A 13 12.67 -16.89 0.50
N LEU A 14 12.43 -16.09 -0.55
CA LEU A 14 11.43 -15.02 -0.54
C LEU A 14 9.99 -15.55 -0.33
N ASN A 15 9.65 -16.68 -0.95
CA ASN A 15 8.36 -17.35 -0.72
C ASN A 15 8.24 -17.93 0.70
N ALA A 16 9.32 -18.45 1.27
CA ALA A 16 9.32 -18.91 2.66
C ALA A 16 9.13 -17.74 3.64
N TYR A 17 9.72 -16.58 3.36
CA TYR A 17 9.52 -15.36 4.16
C TYR A 17 8.07 -14.87 4.09
N SER A 18 7.48 -14.80 2.88
CA SER A 18 6.08 -14.38 2.73
C SER A 18 5.09 -15.35 3.38
N ALA A 19 5.44 -16.64 3.49
CA ALA A 19 4.70 -17.65 4.24
C ALA A 19 4.96 -17.62 5.77
N GLY A 20 5.91 -16.81 6.26
CA GLY A 20 6.27 -16.72 7.68
C GLY A 20 7.08 -17.91 8.20
N VAL A 21 7.73 -18.66 7.32
CA VAL A 21 8.46 -19.91 7.63
C VAL A 21 9.98 -19.72 7.58
N LEU A 22 10.47 -18.57 7.11
CA LEU A 22 11.90 -18.27 7.00
C LEU A 22 12.47 -17.77 8.32
N ASP A 23 13.66 -18.25 8.69
CA ASP A 23 14.39 -17.83 9.88
C ASP A 23 14.94 -16.39 9.77
N ASP A 24 15.11 -15.71 10.90
CA ASP A 24 15.60 -14.32 10.96
C ASP A 24 17.05 -14.17 10.43
N VAL A 25 17.90 -15.17 10.66
CA VAL A 25 19.28 -15.19 10.14
C VAL A 25 19.27 -15.33 8.63
N GLU A 26 18.43 -16.22 8.11
CA GLU A 26 18.25 -16.40 6.67
C GLU A 26 17.65 -15.16 6.01
N TRP A 27 16.73 -14.48 6.69
CA TRP A 27 16.16 -13.21 6.24
C TRP A 27 17.22 -12.11 6.13
N LEU A 28 18.23 -12.11 7.00
CA LEU A 28 19.34 -11.14 6.93
C LEU A 28 20.12 -11.29 5.61
N VAL A 29 20.40 -12.54 5.21
CA VAL A 29 21.09 -12.85 3.95
C VAL A 29 20.25 -12.43 2.74
N VAL A 30 18.95 -12.73 2.77
CA VAL A 30 18.00 -12.31 1.72
C VAL A 30 17.95 -10.80 1.59
N ARG A 31 17.92 -10.07 2.72
CA ARG A 31 17.89 -8.60 2.71
C ARG A 31 19.15 -7.99 2.11
N THR A 32 20.33 -8.54 2.41
CA THR A 32 21.59 -8.09 1.81
C THR A 32 21.56 -8.30 0.29
N HIS A 33 21.13 -9.48 -0.17
CA HIS A 33 21.00 -9.74 -1.60
C HIS A 33 19.99 -8.81 -2.28
N LEU A 34 18.86 -8.49 -1.65
CA LEU A 34 17.88 -7.53 -2.17
C LEU A 34 18.45 -6.09 -2.26
N ALA A 35 19.41 -5.73 -1.41
CA ALA A 35 20.09 -4.43 -1.49
C ALA A 35 21.04 -4.37 -2.69
N GLU A 36 21.63 -5.50 -3.08
CA GLU A 36 22.60 -5.58 -4.19
C GLU A 36 21.94 -5.89 -5.54
N CYS A 37 20.79 -6.56 -5.55
CA CYS A 37 20.17 -7.10 -6.75
C CYS A 37 18.86 -6.39 -7.14
N GLU A 38 18.95 -5.54 -8.18
CA GLU A 38 17.81 -4.82 -8.75
C GLU A 38 16.75 -5.75 -9.36
N LEU A 39 17.14 -6.88 -9.93
CA LEU A 39 16.22 -7.85 -10.55
C LEU A 39 15.29 -8.48 -9.50
N CYS A 40 15.86 -9.00 -8.40
CA CYS A 40 15.10 -9.57 -7.30
C CYS A 40 14.18 -8.54 -6.63
N ARG A 41 14.62 -7.28 -6.55
CA ARG A 41 13.83 -6.17 -6.01
C ARG A 41 12.66 -5.79 -6.92
N ALA A 42 12.89 -5.73 -8.23
CA ALA A 42 11.86 -5.43 -9.20
C ALA A 42 10.76 -6.51 -9.23
N GLU A 43 11.10 -7.76 -8.93
CA GLU A 43 10.14 -8.86 -8.86
C GLU A 43 9.21 -8.74 -7.64
N LEU A 44 9.71 -8.27 -6.49
CA LEU A 44 8.86 -7.92 -5.32
C LEU A 44 7.92 -6.74 -5.60
N GLY A 45 8.38 -5.77 -6.41
CA GLY A 45 7.58 -4.60 -6.78
C GLY A 45 6.50 -4.89 -7.83
N ARG A 46 6.54 -6.07 -8.47
CA ARG A 46 5.60 -6.42 -9.54
C ARG A 46 4.41 -7.17 -8.93
N PRO A 47 3.20 -6.57 -8.82
CA PRO A 47 2.01 -7.31 -8.41
C PRO A 47 1.80 -8.50 -9.36
N GLU A 48 1.45 -9.68 -8.81
CA GLU A 48 1.23 -10.95 -9.56
C GLU A 48 0.31 -10.83 -10.78
N LEU A 49 -0.42 -9.71 -10.91
CA LEU A 49 -1.33 -9.37 -11.99
C LEU A 49 -0.66 -9.07 -13.34
N TRP A 50 0.67 -9.13 -13.47
CA TRP A 50 1.35 -8.86 -14.74
C TRP A 50 1.08 -9.92 -15.82
N ASN A 51 0.48 -11.07 -15.46
CA ASN A 51 -0.07 -12.02 -16.42
C ASN A 51 -1.45 -11.58 -16.95
N ARG A 52 -1.58 -10.32 -17.37
CA ARG A 52 -2.80 -9.68 -17.90
C ARG A 52 -3.01 -9.88 -19.40
N ALA A 53 -2.44 -10.94 -19.96
CA ALA A 53 -2.71 -11.37 -21.35
C ALA A 53 -3.96 -12.25 -21.48
N ALA A 54 -4.70 -12.52 -20.38
CA ALA A 54 -6.03 -13.09 -20.46
C ALA A 54 -7.08 -11.96 -20.53
N PRO A 55 -7.82 -11.79 -21.65
CA PRO A 55 -8.90 -10.81 -21.73
C PRO A 55 -10.01 -11.19 -20.75
N GLN A 56 -9.98 -10.63 -19.55
CA GLN A 56 -11.10 -10.72 -18.61
C GLN A 56 -12.20 -9.81 -19.17
N ARG A 57 -13.26 -10.40 -19.75
CA ARG A 57 -14.47 -9.65 -20.13
C ARG A 57 -15.14 -9.16 -18.85
N ILE A 58 -14.84 -7.93 -18.46
CA ILE A 58 -15.51 -7.26 -17.35
C ILE A 58 -16.88 -6.82 -17.86
N SER A 59 -17.93 -7.54 -17.49
CA SER A 59 -19.30 -7.04 -17.65
C SER A 59 -19.49 -5.87 -16.70
N PRO A 60 -19.78 -4.65 -17.17
CA PRO A 60 -19.97 -3.51 -16.28
C PRO A 60 -21.29 -3.70 -15.54
N THR A 61 -21.22 -4.09 -14.28
CA THR A 61 -22.34 -3.93 -13.36
C THR A 61 -22.53 -2.44 -13.09
N PRO A 62 -23.74 -1.87 -13.25
CA PRO A 62 -23.99 -0.48 -12.92
C PRO A 62 -24.00 -0.32 -11.40
N GLN A 63 -22.81 -0.14 -10.81
CA GLN A 63 -22.67 0.18 -9.40
C GLN A 63 -23.12 1.64 -9.20
N ARG A 64 -24.38 1.84 -8.78
CA ARG A 64 -24.87 3.15 -8.33
C ARG A 64 -24.04 3.59 -7.13
N VAL A 65 -23.05 4.44 -7.37
CA VAL A 65 -22.25 5.06 -6.32
C VAL A 65 -23.16 6.06 -5.60
N ASN A 66 -23.70 5.68 -4.44
CA ASN A 66 -24.51 6.57 -3.61
C ASN A 66 -23.58 7.61 -2.97
N ARG A 67 -23.37 8.75 -3.64
CA ARG A 67 -22.55 9.90 -3.20
C ARG A 67 -23.18 10.69 -2.05
N ARG A 68 -23.85 10.03 -1.10
CA ARG A 68 -24.28 10.72 0.12
C ARG A 68 -23.09 10.76 1.07
N PRO A 69 -22.63 11.95 1.50
CA PRO A 69 -21.58 12.02 2.50
C PRO A 69 -22.05 11.29 3.75
N GLY A 70 -21.25 10.35 4.23
CA GLY A 70 -21.57 9.64 5.47
C GLY A 70 -21.61 10.62 6.63
N TRP A 71 -22.46 10.34 7.62
CA TRP A 71 -22.50 11.02 8.91
C TRP A 71 -21.11 11.40 9.50
N PRO A 72 -20.07 10.56 9.46
CA PRO A 72 -18.74 10.96 9.97
C PRO A 72 -18.11 12.13 9.21
N VAL A 73 -18.36 12.25 7.90
CA VAL A 73 -17.84 13.37 7.09
C VAL A 73 -18.53 14.68 7.48
N VAL A 74 -19.83 14.63 7.75
CA VAL A 74 -20.61 15.80 8.20
C VAL A 74 -20.14 16.26 9.57
N ILE A 75 -19.94 15.32 10.51
CA ILE A 75 -19.46 15.62 11.86
C ILE A 75 -18.06 16.24 11.81
N GLY A 76 -17.15 15.68 11.01
CA GLY A 76 -15.81 16.23 10.84
C GLY A 76 -15.81 17.65 10.26
N ALA A 77 -16.59 17.88 9.20
CA ALA A 77 -16.72 19.19 8.58
C ALA A 77 -17.28 20.25 9.56
N ALA A 78 -18.28 19.89 10.37
CA ALA A 78 -18.85 20.78 11.38
C ALA A 78 -17.83 21.14 12.48
N ALA A 79 -17.04 20.17 12.95
CA ALA A 79 -16.02 20.40 13.96
C ALA A 79 -14.91 21.35 13.46
N VAL A 80 -14.45 21.16 12.22
CA VAL A 80 -13.44 22.05 11.61
C VAL A 80 -13.99 23.46 11.46
N ALA A 81 -15.24 23.61 10.99
CA ALA A 81 -15.87 24.92 10.88
C ALA A 81 -15.99 25.64 12.23
N ALA A 82 -16.35 24.91 13.30
CA ALA A 82 -16.42 25.47 14.65
C ALA A 82 -15.05 25.93 15.17
N LEU A 83 -13.99 25.15 14.94
CA LEU A 83 -12.63 25.51 15.33
C LEU A 83 -12.12 26.75 14.59
N ILE A 84 -12.42 26.86 13.29
CA ILE A 84 -12.05 28.05 12.50
C ILE A 84 -12.80 29.27 13.01
N ALA A 85 -14.12 29.19 13.22
CA ALA A 85 -14.91 30.29 13.75
C ALA A 85 -14.43 30.74 15.15
N PHE A 86 -14.13 29.77 16.02
CA PHE A 86 -13.60 30.05 17.35
C PHE A 86 -12.21 30.70 17.29
N GLY A 87 -11.28 30.15 16.49
CA GLY A 87 -9.94 30.69 16.32
C GLY A 87 -9.92 32.09 15.70
N VAL A 88 -10.78 32.34 14.70
CA VAL A 88 -10.94 33.66 14.08
C VAL A 88 -11.55 34.66 15.07
N GLY A 89 -12.55 34.26 15.86
CA GLY A 89 -13.12 35.10 16.93
C GLY A 89 -12.09 35.45 18.01
N TYR A 90 -11.21 34.50 18.36
CA TYR A 90 -10.13 34.71 19.31
C TYR A 90 -9.05 35.66 18.76
N ALA A 91 -8.71 35.55 17.48
CA ALA A 91 -7.73 36.41 16.81
C ALA A 91 -8.22 37.85 16.61
N LEU A 92 -9.52 38.06 16.45
CA LEU A 92 -10.14 39.38 16.30
C LEU A 92 -10.47 40.05 17.65
N GLY A 93 -10.18 39.41 18.79
CA GLY A 93 -10.40 39.99 20.11
C GLY A 93 -11.87 40.22 20.45
N VAL A 94 -12.78 39.42 19.88
CA VAL A 94 -14.20 39.47 20.24
C VAL A 94 -14.41 38.58 21.46
N THR A 95 -13.97 39.07 22.62
CA THR A 95 -14.44 38.57 23.90
C THR A 95 -15.82 39.17 24.12
N ALA A 96 -16.87 38.35 24.07
CA ALA A 96 -18.12 38.67 24.73
C ALA A 96 -17.92 38.67 26.26
#